data_AF-A0A7Y2BIW8-F1
#
_entry.id   AF-A0A7Y2BIW8-F1
#
_cell.length_a   1.000
_cell.length_b   1.000
_cell.length_c   1.000
_cell.angle_alpha   90.00
_cell.angle_beta   90.00
_cell.angle_gamma   90.00
#
_symmetry.space_group_name_H-M   'P 1'
#
loop_
_entity.id
_entity.type
_entity.pdbx_description
1 polymer ?
#
loop_
_entity_poly.entity_id
_entity_poly.type
_entity_poly.pdbx_seq_one_letter_code
_entity_poly.pdbx_strand_id
1 'polypeptide(L)'
;MTQGQKGLCLVSYHPSQLDLSSGLTFDYVMALAGEGGLDEKLTAILPGLVDFEHRDGWPSPKMGQALLMRRGDPDAIAILTVGKRLIEHVRHWHKYASSHLPSAEVFRFRSFFGQTGAQADNLAAFRRELLLSDPRALHHHASHGEFSQWLQRSIRDETLARIARELEEQSVRDQGFERLRRELVEAIEDRYLT
;
A
#
# COMPACT_ATOMS: atom_id res chain seq x y z
N MET A 1 -11.77 34.77 -10.95
CA MET A 1 -11.16 33.44 -10.74
C MET A 1 -12.30 32.46 -10.55
N THR A 2 -12.57 31.61 -11.55
CA THR A 2 -13.62 30.59 -11.47
C THR A 2 -13.23 29.55 -10.44
N GLN A 3 -14.07 29.38 -9.42
CA GLN A 3 -13.93 28.36 -8.40
C GLN A 3 -13.98 26.98 -9.09
N GLY A 4 -12.91 26.19 -9.01
CA GLY A 4 -12.84 24.89 -9.69
C GLY A 4 -13.95 23.96 -9.18
N GLN A 5 -14.79 23.45 -10.08
CA GLN A 5 -15.74 22.40 -9.75
C GLN A 5 -15.00 21.13 -9.34
N LYS A 6 -15.54 20.42 -8.34
CA LYS A 6 -15.02 19.11 -7.93
C LYS A 6 -15.32 18.09 -9.02
N GLY A 7 -14.28 17.39 -9.50
CA GLY A 7 -14.41 16.25 -10.41
C GLY A 7 -14.51 14.92 -9.65
N LEU A 8 -15.09 13.91 -10.28
CA LEU A 8 -15.08 12.52 -9.79
C LEU A 8 -13.95 11.75 -10.48
N CYS A 9 -13.24 10.93 -9.71
CA CYS A 9 -12.21 10.03 -10.25
C CYS A 9 -12.54 8.60 -9.82
N LEU A 10 -12.65 7.71 -10.81
CA LEU A 10 -12.82 6.29 -10.61
C LEU A 10 -11.53 5.56 -11.00
N VAL A 11 -11.06 4.67 -10.13
CA VAL A 11 -9.87 3.84 -10.40
C VAL A 11 -10.27 2.38 -10.25
N SER A 12 -10.07 1.59 -11.31
CA SER A 12 -10.38 0.16 -11.32
C SER A 12 -9.24 -0.64 -11.97
N TYR A 13 -8.98 -1.83 -11.43
CA TYR A 13 -8.11 -2.85 -12.03
C TYR A 13 -8.92 -3.98 -12.70
N HIS A 14 -10.25 -3.92 -12.60
CA HIS A 14 -11.21 -4.81 -13.26
C HIS A 14 -12.25 -3.96 -14.00
N PRO A 15 -11.84 -3.23 -15.05
CA PRO A 15 -12.73 -2.28 -15.69
C PRO A 15 -13.87 -2.97 -16.47
N SER A 16 -13.74 -4.26 -16.77
CA SER A 16 -14.83 -5.08 -17.33
C SER A 16 -16.01 -5.31 -16.37
N GLN A 17 -15.87 -4.98 -15.09
CA GLN A 17 -16.96 -5.03 -14.10
C GLN A 17 -17.75 -3.72 -14.00
N LEU A 18 -17.31 -2.68 -14.72
CA LEU A 18 -18.05 -1.42 -14.76
C LEU A 18 -19.33 -1.63 -15.58
N ASP A 19 -20.46 -1.32 -14.96
CA ASP A 19 -21.74 -1.29 -15.68
C ASP A 19 -21.80 -0.04 -16.57
N LEU A 20 -21.30 -0.16 -17.78
CA LEU A 20 -21.33 0.90 -18.79
C LEU A 20 -22.74 1.19 -19.31
N SER A 21 -23.71 0.31 -19.05
CA SER A 21 -25.10 0.51 -19.45
C SER A 21 -25.87 1.47 -18.53
N SER A 22 -25.31 1.79 -17.36
CA SER A 22 -25.90 2.70 -16.36
C SER A 22 -25.87 4.19 -16.74
N GLY A 23 -25.31 4.56 -17.90
CA GLY A 23 -25.18 5.96 -18.32
C GLY A 23 -24.03 6.70 -17.63
N LEU A 24 -23.11 5.98 -16.98
CA LEU A 24 -21.86 6.55 -16.49
C LEU A 24 -20.99 7.01 -17.65
N THR A 25 -20.60 8.28 -17.62
CA THR A 25 -19.78 8.91 -18.65
C THR A 25 -18.52 9.49 -18.06
N PHE A 26 -17.41 9.33 -18.76
CA PHE A 26 -16.12 9.88 -18.35
C PHE A 26 -15.65 10.91 -19.39
N ASP A 27 -15.30 12.11 -18.94
CA ASP A 27 -14.71 13.12 -19.83
C ASP A 27 -13.30 12.71 -20.28
N TYR A 28 -12.57 12.05 -19.38
CA TYR A 28 -11.22 11.56 -19.60
C TYR A 28 -11.09 10.12 -19.15
N VAL A 29 -10.37 9.33 -19.94
CA VAL A 29 -10.04 7.94 -19.64
C VAL A 29 -8.53 7.79 -19.66
N MET A 30 -7.97 7.21 -18.60
CA MET A 30 -6.55 6.88 -18.50
C MET A 30 -6.37 5.35 -18.40
N ALA A 31 -5.64 4.78 -19.35
CA ALA A 31 -5.38 3.34 -19.43
C ALA A 31 -3.90 3.05 -19.23
N LEU A 32 -3.54 2.44 -18.10
CA LEU A 32 -2.15 2.06 -17.79
C LEU A 32 -1.72 0.78 -18.51
N ALA A 33 -0.50 0.77 -19.04
CA ALA A 33 0.10 -0.39 -19.68
C ALA A 33 0.94 -1.23 -18.70
N GLY A 34 0.79 -2.55 -18.79
CA GLY A 34 1.61 -3.54 -18.12
C GLY A 34 2.80 -4.00 -18.97
N GLU A 35 3.43 -5.11 -18.56
CA GLU A 35 4.61 -5.70 -19.22
C GLU A 35 4.36 -6.08 -20.69
N GLY A 36 3.11 -6.44 -21.02
CA GLY A 36 2.67 -6.75 -22.40
C GLY A 36 1.92 -5.61 -23.12
N GLY A 37 1.94 -4.38 -22.59
CA GLY A 37 1.12 -3.28 -23.10
C GLY A 37 -0.27 -3.20 -22.44
N LEU A 38 -1.28 -2.77 -23.20
CA LEU A 38 -2.66 -2.73 -22.70
C LEU A 38 -3.28 -4.14 -22.72
N ASP A 39 -3.90 -4.51 -21.60
CA ASP A 39 -4.64 -5.77 -21.47
C ASP A 39 -5.76 -5.88 -22.54
N GLU A 40 -6.03 -7.09 -23.01
CA GLU A 40 -7.03 -7.35 -24.06
C GLU A 40 -8.45 -7.00 -23.61
N LYS A 41 -8.80 -7.27 -22.34
CA LYS A 41 -10.12 -6.95 -21.79
C LYS A 41 -10.29 -5.45 -21.63
N LEU A 42 -9.23 -4.75 -21.22
CA LEU A 42 -9.21 -3.29 -21.20
C LEU A 42 -9.37 -2.73 -22.61
N THR A 43 -8.63 -3.27 -23.57
CA THR A 43 -8.72 -2.90 -25.00
C THR A 43 -10.14 -3.02 -25.55
N ALA A 44 -10.88 -4.07 -25.19
CA ALA A 44 -12.23 -4.32 -25.69
C ALA A 44 -13.27 -3.28 -25.23
N ILE A 45 -13.11 -2.71 -24.03
CA ILE A 45 -14.09 -1.77 -23.45
C ILE A 45 -13.75 -0.30 -23.73
N LEU A 46 -12.49 0.01 -24.07
CA LEU A 46 -12.02 1.38 -24.26
C LEU A 46 -12.86 2.16 -25.28
N PRO A 47 -13.15 1.65 -26.50
CA PRO A 47 -14.02 2.30 -27.47
C PRO A 47 -15.33 2.86 -26.89
N GLY A 48 -16.03 2.07 -26.06
CA GLY A 48 -17.29 2.47 -25.44
C GLY A 48 -17.13 3.52 -24.33
N LEU A 49 -15.96 3.58 -23.68
CA LEU A 49 -15.69 4.58 -22.64
C LEU A 49 -15.36 5.97 -23.21
N VAL A 50 -14.78 6.01 -24.40
CA VAL A 50 -14.34 7.27 -25.05
C VAL A 50 -15.23 7.69 -26.22
N ASP A 51 -16.27 6.91 -26.53
CA ASP A 51 -17.24 7.20 -27.59
C ASP A 51 -16.58 7.24 -28.99
N PHE A 52 -15.67 6.29 -29.25
CA PHE A 52 -15.05 6.09 -30.56
C PHE A 52 -15.22 4.65 -31.01
N GLU A 53 -15.64 4.46 -32.26
CA GLU A 53 -15.94 3.14 -32.80
C GLU A 53 -14.70 2.28 -33.09
N HIS A 54 -13.53 2.89 -33.32
CA HIS A 54 -12.34 2.20 -33.83
C HIS A 54 -11.06 2.59 -33.08
N ARG A 55 -10.13 1.63 -32.93
CA ARG A 55 -8.81 1.82 -32.30
C ARG A 55 -7.67 1.98 -33.30
N ASP A 56 -7.98 2.06 -34.59
CA ASP A 56 -6.96 2.12 -35.62
C ASP A 56 -6.09 3.36 -35.44
N GLY A 57 -4.77 3.17 -35.48
CA GLY A 57 -3.79 4.24 -35.30
C GLY A 57 -3.58 4.70 -33.86
N TRP A 58 -4.22 4.07 -32.87
CA TRP A 58 -3.96 4.42 -31.47
C TRP A 58 -2.50 4.12 -31.10
N PRO A 59 -1.83 5.01 -30.35
CA PRO A 59 -0.48 4.75 -29.87
C PRO A 59 -0.45 3.55 -28.91
N SER A 60 0.64 2.78 -28.97
CA SER A 60 0.86 1.63 -28.08
C SER A 60 1.72 2.03 -26.88
N PRO A 61 1.14 2.23 -25.69
CA PRO A 61 1.92 2.52 -24.48
C PRO A 61 2.72 1.29 -24.02
N LYS A 62 3.93 1.52 -23.49
CA LYS A 62 4.76 0.50 -22.86
C LYS A 62 4.58 0.49 -21.35
N MET A 63 5.13 -0.53 -20.68
CA MET A 63 5.15 -0.59 -19.22
C MET A 63 5.65 0.73 -18.61
N GLY A 64 4.92 1.24 -17.61
CA GLY A 64 5.21 2.55 -17.01
C GLY A 64 4.65 3.75 -17.78
N GLN A 65 3.91 3.52 -18.86
CA GLN A 65 3.17 4.54 -19.59
C GLN A 65 1.66 4.30 -19.50
N ALA A 66 0.89 5.33 -19.86
CA ALA A 66 -0.55 5.28 -19.95
C ALA A 66 -1.05 5.98 -21.20
N LEU A 67 -2.18 5.54 -21.77
CA LEU A 67 -2.94 6.33 -22.72
C LEU A 67 -3.89 7.25 -21.97
N LEU A 68 -3.84 8.54 -22.26
CA LEU A 68 -4.86 9.51 -21.90
C LEU A 68 -5.71 9.78 -23.14
N MET A 69 -7.02 9.69 -22.97
CA MET A 69 -8.00 9.95 -24.02
C MET A 69 -9.07 10.88 -23.48
N ARG A 70 -9.54 11.80 -24.33
CA ARG A 70 -10.74 12.59 -24.07
C ARG A 70 -11.92 11.98 -24.81
N ARG A 71 -13.05 11.85 -24.14
CA ARG A 71 -14.27 11.34 -24.78
C ARG A 71 -14.73 12.27 -25.90
N GLY A 72 -15.12 11.71 -27.05
CA GLY A 72 -15.70 12.45 -28.19
C GLY A 72 -14.71 13.28 -29.02
N ASP A 73 -13.42 13.27 -28.67
CA ASP A 73 -12.31 13.88 -29.39
C ASP A 73 -11.22 12.85 -29.77
N PRO A 74 -11.25 12.26 -30.99
CA PRO A 74 -10.33 11.19 -31.40
C PRO A 74 -8.89 11.68 -31.61
N ASP A 75 -8.69 12.98 -31.75
CA ASP A 75 -7.37 13.60 -31.89
C ASP A 75 -6.72 13.87 -30.52
N ALA A 76 -7.51 13.84 -29.43
CA ALA A 76 -7.04 14.04 -28.07
C ALA A 76 -6.58 12.73 -27.40
N ILE A 77 -5.66 12.01 -28.06
CA ILE A 77 -5.00 10.82 -27.54
C ILE A 77 -3.52 11.11 -27.29
N ALA A 78 -3.05 10.86 -26.07
CA ALA A 78 -1.66 11.08 -25.69
C ALA A 78 -1.08 9.92 -24.89
N ILE A 79 0.22 9.64 -25.07
CA ILE A 79 0.98 8.80 -24.15
C ILE A 79 1.49 9.67 -23.00
N LEU A 80 1.17 9.26 -21.78
CA LEU A 80 1.75 9.79 -20.56
C LEU A 80 2.79 8.83 -20.00
N THR A 81 3.90 9.35 -19.51
CA THR A 81 4.85 8.56 -18.72
C THR A 81 4.48 8.70 -17.25
N VAL A 82 4.24 7.57 -16.58
CA VAL A 82 3.95 7.57 -15.14
C VAL A 82 5.21 8.03 -14.41
N GLY A 83 5.11 9.17 -13.74
CA GLY A 83 6.21 9.74 -12.98
C GLY A 83 6.66 8.80 -11.85
N LYS A 84 7.87 9.04 -11.34
CA LYS A 84 8.31 8.36 -10.12
C LYS A 84 7.29 8.61 -9.02
N ARG A 85 6.91 7.54 -8.32
CA ARG A 85 5.98 7.60 -7.21
C ARG A 85 6.49 8.62 -6.18
N LEU A 86 5.73 9.70 -5.99
CA LEU A 86 6.06 10.77 -5.06
C LEU A 86 5.63 10.46 -3.61
N ILE A 87 4.66 9.55 -3.45
CA ILE A 87 4.07 9.17 -2.16
C ILE A 87 4.07 7.65 -2.07
N GLU A 88 4.63 7.10 -0.98
CA GLU A 88 4.64 5.65 -0.74
C GLU A 88 3.21 5.06 -0.74
N HIS A 89 3.12 3.77 -1.06
CA HIS A 89 1.87 3.10 -1.43
C HIS A 89 0.92 2.93 -0.22
N VAL A 90 0.01 3.89 0.02
CA VAL A 90 -1.01 3.81 1.09
C VAL A 90 -2.05 2.68 0.85
N ARG A 91 -2.02 1.98 -0.29
CA ARG A 91 -2.95 0.85 -0.59
C ARG A 91 -2.61 -0.48 0.08
N HIS A 92 -1.50 -0.60 0.80
CA HIS A 92 -1.19 -1.78 1.63
C HIS A 92 -1.66 -1.63 3.09
N TRP A 93 -2.43 -0.58 3.40
CA TRP A 93 -2.62 -0.15 4.78
C TRP A 93 -3.81 -0.80 5.50
N HIS A 94 -4.93 -1.04 4.81
CA HIS A 94 -6.09 -1.75 5.38
C HIS A 94 -5.94 -3.27 5.33
N LYS A 95 -5.32 -3.78 4.25
CA LYS A 95 -4.65 -5.09 4.28
C LYS A 95 -3.53 -5.00 5.36
N TYR A 96 -2.83 -6.00 5.89
CA TYR A 96 -1.73 -5.80 6.90
C TYR A 96 -2.02 -5.10 8.26
N ALA A 97 -2.70 -3.94 8.35
CA ALA A 97 -3.07 -3.36 9.65
C ALA A 97 -4.24 -4.13 10.30
N SER A 98 -5.13 -4.72 9.49
CA SER A 98 -6.30 -5.47 9.96
C SER A 98 -6.49 -6.86 9.32
N SER A 99 -5.74 -7.19 8.25
CA SER A 99 -5.74 -8.56 7.71
C SER A 99 -4.85 -9.47 8.52
N HIS A 100 -5.36 -10.66 8.84
CA HIS A 100 -4.60 -11.69 9.52
C HIS A 100 -3.50 -12.23 8.60
N LEU A 101 -2.27 -12.23 9.10
CA LEU A 101 -1.13 -12.93 8.52
C LEU A 101 -1.35 -14.45 8.63
N PRO A 102 -0.79 -15.24 7.70
CA PRO A 102 -0.70 -16.69 7.87
C PRO A 102 -0.04 -17.05 9.22
N SER A 103 -0.43 -18.17 9.83
CA SER A 103 0.07 -18.60 11.16
C SER A 103 1.60 -18.75 11.24
N ALA A 104 2.27 -18.92 10.10
CA ALA A 104 3.73 -18.98 10.00
C ALA A 104 4.42 -17.61 10.07
N GLU A 105 3.68 -16.52 9.85
CA GLU A 105 4.20 -15.16 9.75
C GLU A 105 3.82 -14.29 10.96
N VAL A 106 3.14 -14.85 11.96
CA VAL A 106 2.74 -14.14 13.18
C VAL A 106 3.96 -13.83 14.06
N PHE A 107 3.97 -12.65 14.67
CA PHE A 107 4.93 -12.34 15.71
C PHE A 107 4.53 -13.04 17.00
N ARG A 108 5.47 -13.69 17.68
CA ARG A 108 5.22 -14.37 18.96
C ARG A 108 5.96 -13.66 20.06
N PHE A 109 5.22 -13.06 20.98
CA PHE A 109 5.82 -12.42 22.14
C PHE A 109 6.31 -13.47 23.13
N ARG A 110 7.40 -13.14 23.82
CA ARG A 110 7.91 -13.91 24.96
C ARG A 110 7.55 -13.23 26.26
N SER A 111 7.58 -13.99 27.34
CA SER A 111 7.55 -13.54 28.74
C SER A 111 8.71 -14.15 29.47
N PHE A 112 8.97 -13.63 30.66
CA PHE A 112 9.92 -14.19 31.62
C PHE A 112 9.76 -15.70 31.85
N PHE A 113 8.54 -16.25 31.75
CA PHE A 113 8.26 -17.68 31.94
C PHE A 113 8.28 -18.53 30.64
N GLY A 114 8.64 -17.95 29.49
CA GLY A 114 8.63 -18.62 28.18
C GLY A 114 7.78 -17.90 27.15
N GLN A 115 7.37 -18.56 26.06
CA GLN A 115 6.46 -17.94 25.09
C GLN A 115 5.16 -17.55 25.79
N THR A 116 4.76 -16.29 25.66
CA THR A 116 3.39 -15.91 25.99
C THR A 116 2.50 -16.46 24.89
N GLY A 117 1.28 -16.90 25.21
CA GLY A 117 0.26 -17.12 24.18
C GLY A 117 -0.07 -15.85 23.37
N ALA A 118 0.48 -14.68 23.74
CA ALA A 118 0.36 -13.44 23.00
C ALA A 118 1.10 -13.51 21.67
N GLN A 119 0.33 -13.33 20.60
CA GLN A 119 0.79 -13.33 19.22
C GLN A 119 0.15 -12.16 18.48
N ALA A 120 0.86 -11.64 17.49
CA ALA A 120 0.35 -10.62 16.60
C ALA A 120 0.34 -11.13 15.17
N ASP A 121 -0.85 -11.20 14.59
CA ASP A 121 -1.10 -11.57 13.21
C ASP A 121 -1.36 -10.35 12.31
N ASN A 122 -1.27 -9.15 12.85
CA ASN A 122 -1.37 -7.88 12.12
C ASN A 122 -0.75 -6.76 12.95
N LEU A 123 -0.59 -5.58 12.35
CA LEU A 123 0.09 -4.46 13.01
C LEU A 123 -0.71 -3.87 14.18
N ALA A 124 -2.05 -3.92 14.14
CA ALA A 124 -2.88 -3.46 15.25
C ALA A 124 -2.74 -4.37 16.49
N ALA A 125 -2.70 -5.70 16.29
CA ALA A 125 -2.40 -6.66 17.33
C ALA A 125 -0.98 -6.46 17.86
N PHE A 126 -0.01 -6.27 16.99
CA PHE A 126 1.38 -6.04 17.38
C PHE A 126 1.53 -4.79 18.26
N ARG A 127 0.89 -3.67 17.89
CA ARG A 127 0.85 -2.44 18.71
C ARG A 127 0.27 -2.70 20.10
N ARG A 128 -0.87 -3.38 20.16
CA ARG A 128 -1.53 -3.70 21.43
C ARG A 128 -0.63 -4.56 22.31
N GLU A 129 -0.01 -5.60 21.74
CA GLU A 129 0.89 -6.47 22.50
C GLU A 129 2.19 -5.75 22.91
N LEU A 130 2.73 -4.82 22.11
CA LEU A 130 3.85 -3.95 22.52
C LEU A 130 3.50 -3.13 23.77
N LEU A 131 2.29 -2.58 23.84
CA LEU A 131 1.82 -1.82 25.00
C LEU A 131 1.70 -2.70 26.25
N LEU A 132 1.32 -3.96 26.11
CA LEU A 132 1.12 -4.91 27.22
C LEU A 132 2.40 -5.69 27.61
N SER A 133 3.42 -5.70 26.76
CA SER A 133 4.62 -6.52 26.94
C SER A 133 5.43 -6.15 28.19
N ASP A 134 5.98 -7.17 28.84
CA ASP A 134 6.92 -6.99 29.95
C ASP A 134 8.26 -6.40 29.44
N PRO A 135 8.93 -5.52 30.19
CA PRO A 135 10.19 -4.91 29.77
C PRO A 135 11.29 -5.93 29.42
N ARG A 136 11.32 -7.10 30.07
CA ARG A 136 12.31 -8.16 29.77
C ARG A 136 12.02 -8.83 28.43
N ALA A 137 10.76 -8.93 28.05
CA ALA A 137 10.36 -9.41 26.72
C ALA A 137 10.83 -8.43 25.64
N LEU A 138 10.59 -7.14 25.85
CA LEU A 138 11.06 -6.09 24.95
C LEU A 138 12.58 -6.12 24.80
N HIS A 139 13.31 -6.24 25.90
CA HIS A 139 14.77 -6.41 25.86
C HIS A 139 15.18 -7.64 25.04
N HIS A 140 14.56 -8.80 25.27
CA HIS A 140 14.88 -10.00 24.53
C HIS A 140 14.69 -9.83 23.02
N HIS A 141 13.50 -9.36 22.60
CA HIS A 141 13.17 -9.20 21.18
C HIS A 141 14.08 -8.14 20.52
N ALA A 142 14.30 -7.00 21.18
CA ALA A 142 15.15 -5.93 20.68
C ALA A 142 16.62 -6.36 20.53
N SER A 143 17.16 -7.09 21.51
CA SER A 143 18.53 -7.62 21.46
C SER A 143 18.77 -8.61 20.32
N HIS A 144 17.71 -9.21 19.77
CA HIS A 144 17.79 -10.12 18.63
C HIS A 144 17.30 -9.49 17.31
N GLY A 145 16.92 -8.21 17.33
CA GLY A 145 16.41 -7.50 16.15
C GLY A 145 15.12 -8.11 15.59
N GLU A 146 14.29 -8.74 16.44
CA GLU A 146 13.14 -9.51 15.97
C GLU A 146 12.01 -8.61 15.48
N PHE A 147 11.86 -7.39 16.00
CA PHE A 147 10.81 -6.48 15.55
C PHE A 147 11.09 -6.01 14.13
N SER A 148 12.30 -5.51 13.87
CA SER A 148 12.67 -5.05 12.52
C SER A 148 12.62 -6.17 11.48
N GLN A 149 13.11 -7.38 11.83
CA GLN A 149 13.03 -8.54 10.94
C GLN A 149 11.59 -8.93 10.60
N TRP A 150 10.69 -8.91 11.58
CA TRP A 150 9.29 -9.25 11.34
C TRP A 150 8.58 -8.18 10.50
N LEU A 151 8.82 -6.91 10.79
CA LEU A 151 8.27 -5.79 10.01
C LEU A 151 8.73 -5.83 8.54
N GLN A 152 9.99 -6.22 8.30
CA GLN A 152 10.51 -6.39 6.95
C GLN A 152 9.91 -7.61 6.24
N ARG A 153 9.90 -8.78 6.89
CA ARG A 153 9.55 -10.05 6.23
C ARG A 153 8.03 -10.25 6.11
N SER A 154 7.30 -10.02 7.19
CA SER A 154 5.86 -10.31 7.27
C SER A 154 5.01 -9.11 6.85
N ILE A 155 5.33 -7.91 7.36
CA ILE A 155 4.56 -6.69 7.05
C ILE A 155 5.01 -6.07 5.72
N ARG A 156 6.27 -6.29 5.32
CA ARG A 156 6.88 -5.73 4.10
C ARG A 156 6.90 -4.22 4.06
N ASP A 157 7.10 -3.59 5.23
CA ASP A 157 7.30 -2.15 5.36
C ASP A 157 8.77 -1.86 5.70
N GLU A 158 9.56 -1.61 4.66
CA GLU A 158 11.00 -1.34 4.79
C GLU A 158 11.29 -0.08 5.62
N THR A 159 10.42 0.92 5.56
CA THR A 159 10.59 2.17 6.30
C THR A 159 10.36 1.93 7.78
N LEU A 160 9.26 1.25 8.15
CA LEU A 160 8.98 0.91 9.55
C LEU A 160 10.02 -0.10 10.10
N ALA A 161 10.46 -1.06 9.29
CA ALA A 161 11.53 -1.99 9.67
C ALA A 161 12.86 -1.27 9.95
N ARG A 162 13.22 -0.26 9.14
CA ARG A 162 14.42 0.56 9.37
C ARG A 162 14.32 1.34 10.67
N ILE A 163 13.18 2.00 10.92
CA ILE A 163 12.92 2.73 12.18
C ILE A 163 13.06 1.77 13.37
N ALA A 164 12.40 0.62 13.31
CA ALA A 164 12.47 -0.38 14.38
C ALA A 164 13.92 -0.82 14.64
N ARG A 165 14.71 -1.06 13.59
CA ARG A 165 16.12 -1.46 13.75
C ARG A 165 16.96 -0.38 14.46
N GLU A 166 16.79 0.88 14.07
CA GLU A 166 17.50 2.01 14.70
C GLU A 166 17.15 2.10 16.20
N LEU A 167 15.86 1.94 16.53
CA LEU A 167 15.38 1.95 17.91
C LEU A 167 15.86 0.74 18.72
N GLU A 168 15.86 -0.46 18.13
CA GLU A 168 16.37 -1.68 18.74
C GLU A 168 17.85 -1.52 19.11
N GLU A 169 18.68 -1.13 18.15
CA GLU A 169 20.11 -0.92 18.35
C GLU A 169 20.41 0.16 19.42
N GLN A 170 19.67 1.27 19.40
CA GLN A 170 19.82 2.32 20.41
C GLN A 170 19.44 1.82 21.80
N SER A 171 18.34 1.08 21.90
CA SER A 171 17.81 0.62 23.19
C SER A 171 18.65 -0.49 23.81
N VAL A 172 19.32 -1.31 22.99
CA VAL A 172 20.33 -2.26 23.48
C VAL A 172 21.53 -1.52 24.07
N ARG A 173 21.98 -0.43 23.43
CA ARG A 173 23.13 0.36 23.90
C ARG A 173 22.86 1.08 25.21
N ASP A 174 21.68 1.67 25.39
CA ASP A 174 21.35 2.53 26.54
C ASP A 174 20.32 1.93 27.51
N GLN A 175 19.89 0.69 27.28
CA GLN A 175 18.86 -0.02 28.05
C GLN A 175 17.48 0.68 28.04
N GLY A 176 17.20 1.51 27.02
CA GLY A 176 16.00 2.33 26.90
C GLY A 176 14.77 1.62 26.32
N PHE A 177 14.40 0.43 26.79
CA PHE A 177 13.30 -0.36 26.20
C PHE A 177 11.91 0.26 26.34
N GLU A 178 11.68 1.10 27.35
CA GLU A 178 10.41 1.86 27.44
C GLU A 178 10.33 2.99 26.40
N ARG A 179 11.48 3.57 26.03
CA ARG A 179 11.54 4.51 24.91
C ARG A 179 11.31 3.77 23.59
N LEU A 180 11.94 2.61 23.38
CA LEU A 180 11.64 1.73 22.25
C LEU A 180 10.15 1.47 22.11
N ARG A 181 9.48 1.07 23.20
CA ARG A 181 8.04 0.79 23.22
C ARG A 181 7.26 2.00 22.70
N ARG A 182 7.48 3.17 23.30
CA ARG A 182 6.76 4.40 22.95
C ARG A 182 7.03 4.82 21.51
N GLU A 183 8.29 4.93 21.10
CA GLU A 183 8.65 5.43 19.77
C GLU A 183 8.26 4.46 18.66
N LEU A 184 8.29 3.14 18.92
CA LEU A 184 7.79 2.16 17.96
C LEU A 184 6.27 2.18 17.85
N VAL A 185 5.54 2.39 18.95
CA VAL A 185 4.09 2.59 18.94
C VAL A 185 3.73 3.87 18.18
N GLU A 186 4.39 4.98 18.46
CA GLU A 186 4.20 6.26 17.75
C GLU A 186 4.49 6.10 16.26
N ALA A 187 5.60 5.45 15.87
CA ALA A 187 5.91 5.20 14.47
C ALA A 187 4.87 4.31 13.77
N ILE A 188 4.24 3.38 14.50
CA ILE A 188 3.10 2.60 13.99
C ILE A 188 1.86 3.50 13.86
N GLU A 189 1.55 4.36 14.83
CA GLU A 189 0.36 5.21 14.82
C GLU A 189 0.43 6.32 13.75
N ASP A 190 1.54 7.03 13.65
CA ASP A 190 1.78 8.06 12.63
C ASP A 190 1.67 7.48 11.23
N ARG A 191 2.11 6.23 11.07
CA ARG A 191 2.13 5.56 9.78
C ARG A 191 0.85 4.80 9.49
N TYR A 192 0.08 4.37 10.50
CA TYR A 192 -1.04 3.42 10.38
C TYR A 192 -2.37 3.77 11.08
N LEU A 193 -2.49 4.91 11.75
CA LEU A 193 -3.71 5.30 12.47
C LEU A 193 -4.05 6.79 12.40
N THR A 194 -3.37 7.55 11.52
CA THR A 194 -3.64 8.96 11.20
C THR A 194 -4.16 9.09 9.78
#